data_AF-A0A8D8JHA8-F1
#
_entry.id   AF-A0A8D8JHA8-F1
#
_cell.length_a   1.000
_cell.length_b   1.000
_cell.length_c   1.000
_cell.angle_alpha   90.00
_cell.angle_beta   90.00
_cell.angle_gamma   90.00
#
_symmetry.space_group_name_H-M   'P 1'
#
loop_
_entity.id
_entity.type
_entity.pdbx_description
1 polymer ?
#
loop_
_entity_poly.entity_id
_entity_poly.type
_entity_poly.pdbx_seq_one_letter_code
_entity_poly.pdbx_strand_id
1 'polypeptide(L)'
;ESEEDKLMYMVKNGLQIKNNPTEYITERRQYLNSKGFLAYFINLFQDTLAYDLGIGQEDLDNATWKGAVIYTGNWEIIPAILCPWPQEASEWIQRKREVKINPLTKQKFQWPTPPMIQKVKSFGCHVVPTGYAPKIGTNTYRQLEWKIVFPEAERYLESCLTNTQVKIYMLTKLLLKTFVEPALSTSTNMFSNEHLRAHLFWQCESNYAAWPEDYLGEALIRFLNGLLDRIKTHKLPDYFLPSRNLFENIPEKFLVELHKRIFRITENPVMHMLIALRNIKLPGAQV
;
A
#
# COMPACT_ATOMS: atom_id res chain seq x y z
N GLU A 1 49.87 -23.02 15.77
CA GLU A 1 50.46 -23.64 14.58
C GLU A 1 50.21 -22.72 13.41
N SER A 2 51.27 -22.17 12.83
CA SER A 2 51.18 -21.19 11.73
C SER A 2 50.76 -21.90 10.44
N GLU A 3 50.26 -21.16 9.45
CA GLU A 3 49.93 -21.76 8.13
C GLU A 3 51.16 -22.40 7.46
N GLU A 4 52.36 -21.93 7.79
CA GLU A 4 53.62 -22.50 7.31
C GLU A 4 53.85 -23.94 7.82
N ASP A 5 53.47 -24.23 9.06
CA ASP A 5 53.56 -25.58 9.65
C ASP A 5 52.63 -26.57 8.91
N LYS A 6 51.44 -26.11 8.50
CA LYS A 6 50.48 -26.90 7.71
C LYS A 6 50.96 -27.18 6.30
N LEU A 7 51.54 -26.16 5.63
CA LEU A 7 52.12 -26.34 4.29
C LEU A 7 53.27 -27.34 4.31
N MET A 8 54.15 -27.25 5.31
CA MET A 8 55.28 -28.17 5.45
C MET A 8 54.83 -29.61 5.74
N TYR A 9 53.74 -29.80 6.49
CA TYR A 9 53.15 -31.12 6.71
C TYR A 9 52.55 -31.73 5.43
N MET A 10 51.88 -30.91 4.61
CA MET A 10 51.29 -31.36 3.34
C MET A 10 52.34 -31.76 2.30
N VAL A 11 53.43 -31.00 2.21
CA VAL A 11 54.56 -31.30 1.32
C VAL A 11 55.31 -32.57 1.75
N LYS A 12 55.56 -32.75 3.06
CA LYS A 12 56.21 -33.96 3.59
C LYS A 12 55.42 -35.24 3.37
N ASN A 13 54.10 -35.15 3.30
CA ASN A 13 53.20 -36.29 3.14
C ASN A 13 52.72 -36.49 1.68
N GLY A 14 53.32 -35.79 0.71
CA GLY A 14 53.04 -36.01 -0.72
C GLY A 14 51.61 -35.66 -1.15
N LEU A 15 50.89 -34.84 -0.38
CA LEU A 15 49.55 -34.39 -0.72
C LEU A 15 49.66 -33.24 -1.74
N GLN A 16 49.12 -33.45 -2.95
CA GLN A 16 49.14 -32.42 -3.99
C GLN A 16 48.39 -31.16 -3.55
N ILE A 17 49.08 -30.03 -3.61
CA ILE A 17 48.48 -28.70 -3.49
C ILE A 17 47.63 -28.50 -4.76
N LYS A 18 46.30 -28.53 -4.63
CA LYS A 18 45.41 -28.13 -5.71
C LYS A 18 45.61 -26.64 -5.99
N ASN A 19 46.40 -26.33 -7.01
CA ASN A 19 46.37 -25.02 -7.66
C ASN A 19 45.00 -24.88 -8.34
N ASN A 20 44.09 -24.14 -7.70
CA ASN A 20 42.99 -23.50 -8.39
C ASN A 20 42.68 -22.19 -7.66
N PRO A 21 43.16 -21.03 -8.16
CA PRO A 21 42.52 -19.79 -7.79
C PRO A 21 41.13 -19.81 -8.43
N THR A 22 40.09 -20.00 -7.63
CA THR A 22 38.72 -19.68 -8.03
C THR A 22 38.72 -18.23 -8.51
N GLU A 23 38.71 -18.01 -9.83
CA GLU A 23 38.40 -16.72 -10.41
C GLU A 23 37.00 -16.34 -9.95
N TYR A 24 36.92 -15.41 -9.00
CA TYR A 24 35.67 -14.79 -8.62
C TYR A 24 35.18 -13.99 -9.82
N ILE A 25 34.26 -14.57 -10.59
CA ILE A 25 33.52 -13.84 -11.62
C ILE A 25 32.75 -12.73 -10.89
N THR A 26 33.23 -11.50 -10.98
CA THR A 26 32.59 -10.34 -10.38
C THR A 26 31.54 -9.81 -11.35
N GLU A 27 30.27 -9.96 -11.01
CA GLU A 27 29.16 -9.40 -11.78
C GLU A 27 29.00 -7.92 -11.42
N ARG A 28 29.20 -7.02 -12.40
CA ARG A 28 28.94 -5.59 -12.20
C ARG A 28 27.46 -5.31 -12.37
N ARG A 29 26.78 -4.98 -11.28
CA ARG A 29 25.38 -4.53 -11.30
C ARG A 29 25.28 -3.02 -11.12
N GLN A 30 24.38 -2.39 -11.87
CA GLN A 30 24.06 -0.97 -11.75
C GLN A 30 22.63 -0.84 -11.19
N TYR A 31 22.45 0.04 -10.22
CA TYR A 31 21.17 0.27 -9.56
C TYR A 31 20.80 1.74 -9.65
N LEU A 32 19.52 2.02 -9.89
CA LEU A 32 19.01 3.38 -9.84
C LEU A 32 18.78 3.79 -8.37
N ASN A 33 19.52 4.79 -7.92
CA ASN A 33 19.44 5.31 -6.56
C ASN A 33 18.18 6.16 -6.38
N SER A 34 17.27 5.77 -5.49
CA SER A 34 15.99 6.46 -5.28
C SER A 34 16.18 7.84 -4.66
N LYS A 35 17.14 8.00 -3.74
CA LYS A 35 17.47 9.30 -3.14
C LYS A 35 18.07 10.27 -4.15
N GLY A 36 18.98 9.80 -4.99
CA GLY A 36 19.59 10.58 -6.06
C GLY A 36 18.57 11.00 -7.12
N PHE A 37 17.69 10.08 -7.51
CA PHE A 37 16.57 10.38 -8.40
C PHE A 37 15.65 11.46 -7.82
N LEU A 38 15.26 11.35 -6.54
CA LEU A 38 14.40 12.33 -5.89
C LEU A 38 15.06 13.72 -5.82
N ALA A 39 16.35 13.78 -5.47
CA ALA A 39 17.10 15.03 -5.43
C ALA A 39 17.16 15.71 -6.80
N TYR A 40 17.43 14.93 -7.86
CA TYR A 40 17.40 15.43 -9.23
C TYR A 40 16.01 15.93 -9.63
N PHE A 41 14.97 15.16 -9.30
CA PHE A 41 13.59 15.54 -9.61
C PHE A 41 13.18 16.85 -8.91
N ILE A 42 13.56 17.05 -7.63
CA ILE A 42 13.23 18.28 -6.90
C ILE A 42 13.83 19.51 -7.59
N ASN A 43 15.10 19.44 -8.00
CA ASN A 43 15.74 20.54 -8.72
C ASN A 43 15.02 20.80 -10.06
N LEU A 44 14.79 19.74 -10.84
CA LEU A 44 14.07 19.86 -12.11
C LEU A 44 12.66 20.43 -11.93
N PHE A 45 11.98 20.03 -10.84
CA PHE A 45 10.65 20.49 -10.50
C PHE A 45 10.62 21.99 -10.17
N GLN A 46 11.57 22.46 -9.35
CA GLN A 46 11.70 23.87 -9.00
C GLN A 46 12.11 24.73 -10.21
N ASP A 47 13.01 24.21 -11.06
CA ASP A 47 13.57 24.97 -12.18
C ASP A 47 12.62 25.06 -13.38
N THR A 48 11.83 24.01 -13.64
CA THR A 48 11.07 23.88 -14.90
C THR A 48 9.66 23.30 -14.73
N LEU A 49 9.52 22.14 -14.09
CA LEU A 49 8.25 21.40 -14.16
C LEU A 49 7.11 22.10 -13.43
N ALA A 50 7.39 22.84 -12.35
CA ALA A 50 6.36 23.58 -11.63
C ALA A 50 5.67 24.58 -12.57
N TYR A 51 6.45 25.33 -13.36
CA TYR A 51 5.92 26.25 -14.36
C TYR A 51 5.10 25.53 -15.43
N ASP A 52 5.63 24.42 -15.97
CA ASP A 52 4.94 23.63 -17.00
C ASP A 52 3.61 23.02 -16.51
N LEU A 53 3.52 22.74 -15.21
CA LEU A 53 2.31 22.24 -14.55
C LEU A 53 1.35 23.37 -14.14
N GLY A 54 1.69 24.64 -14.42
CA GLY A 54 0.88 25.80 -14.06
C GLY A 54 0.89 26.10 -12.56
N ILE A 55 1.91 25.66 -11.83
CA ILE A 55 2.09 25.94 -10.40
C ILE A 55 2.78 27.30 -10.30
N GLY A 56 2.10 28.26 -9.66
CA GLY A 56 2.61 29.61 -9.50
C GLY A 56 3.81 29.69 -8.56
N GLN A 57 4.62 30.74 -8.70
CA GLN A 57 5.81 30.94 -7.86
C GLN A 57 5.46 30.98 -6.36
N GLU A 58 4.32 31.58 -5.98
CA GLU A 58 3.86 31.63 -4.60
C GLU A 58 3.58 30.23 -4.02
N ASP A 59 2.95 29.35 -4.80
CA ASP A 59 2.68 27.96 -4.39
C ASP A 59 3.98 27.14 -4.31
N LEU A 60 4.96 27.45 -5.17
CA LEU A 60 6.27 26.81 -5.20
C LEU A 60 7.14 27.24 -4.01
N ASP A 61 7.16 28.52 -3.69
CA ASP A 61 7.91 29.08 -2.55
C ASP A 61 7.38 28.53 -1.21
N ASN A 62 6.08 28.25 -1.14
CA ASN A 62 5.42 27.64 0.01
C ASN A 62 5.40 26.10 -0.04
N ALA A 63 6.07 25.48 -1.02
CA ALA A 63 6.05 24.03 -1.14
C ALA A 63 6.73 23.36 0.07
N THR A 64 6.20 22.21 0.48
CA THR A 64 6.77 21.40 1.56
C THR A 64 6.99 19.96 1.11
N TRP A 65 7.92 19.26 1.75
CA TRP A 65 8.30 17.90 1.35
C TRP A 65 8.18 16.94 2.53
N LYS A 66 7.55 15.79 2.29
CA LYS A 66 7.49 14.69 3.25
C LYS A 66 7.80 13.37 2.57
N GLY A 67 9.00 12.84 2.81
CA GLY A 67 9.50 11.67 2.09
C GLY A 67 9.64 12.00 0.60
N ALA A 68 8.93 11.26 -0.26
CA ALA A 68 8.91 11.47 -1.71
C ALA A 68 7.74 12.35 -2.21
N VAL A 69 6.92 12.89 -1.31
CA VAL A 69 5.74 13.69 -1.68
C VAL A 69 6.07 15.17 -1.55
N ILE A 70 5.78 15.93 -2.61
CA ILE A 70 5.84 17.40 -2.66
C ILE A 70 4.42 17.93 -2.49
N TYR A 71 4.22 18.82 -1.54
CA TYR A 71 2.95 19.51 -1.30
C TYR A 71 3.10 20.96 -1.75
N THR A 72 2.26 21.42 -2.66
CA THR A 72 2.32 22.79 -3.21
C THR A 72 0.92 23.25 -3.58
N GLY A 73 0.46 24.35 -2.98
CA GLY A 73 -0.94 24.78 -3.06
C GLY A 73 -1.92 23.64 -2.73
N ASN A 74 -2.73 23.23 -3.72
CA ASN A 74 -3.68 22.12 -3.63
C ASN A 74 -3.16 20.79 -4.19
N TRP A 75 -1.88 20.71 -4.56
CA TRP A 75 -1.29 19.57 -5.25
C TRP A 75 -0.47 18.70 -4.30
N GLU A 76 -0.62 17.39 -4.48
CA GLU A 76 0.30 16.38 -3.96
C GLU A 76 1.03 15.74 -5.15
N ILE A 77 2.33 15.98 -5.26
CA ILE A 77 3.15 15.55 -6.40
C ILE A 77 4.10 14.46 -5.93
N ILE A 78 4.09 13.33 -6.65
CA ILE A 78 4.92 12.17 -6.36
C ILE A 78 5.63 11.78 -7.64
N PRO A 79 6.97 11.89 -7.70
CA PRO A 79 7.70 11.43 -8.87
C PRO A 79 7.65 9.91 -8.96
N ALA A 80 7.39 9.42 -10.16
CA ALA A 80 7.18 8.00 -10.40
C ALA A 80 7.77 7.59 -11.75
N ILE A 81 8.24 6.35 -11.83
CA ILE A 81 8.69 5.73 -13.08
C ILE A 81 7.68 4.66 -13.48
N LEU A 82 7.15 4.76 -14.70
CA LEU A 82 6.25 3.76 -15.27
C LEU A 82 7.02 2.46 -15.54
N CYS A 83 6.44 1.34 -15.15
CA CYS A 83 7.00 -0.01 -15.30
C CYS A 83 5.93 -0.99 -15.81
N PRO A 84 6.33 -2.07 -16.49
CA PRO A 84 5.41 -3.16 -16.80
C PRO A 84 4.90 -3.83 -15.50
N TRP A 85 3.88 -4.68 -15.64
CA TRP A 85 3.36 -5.43 -14.49
C TRP A 85 4.47 -6.27 -13.85
N PRO A 86 4.72 -6.11 -12.53
CA PRO A 86 5.87 -6.70 -11.88
C PRO A 86 5.67 -8.20 -11.67
N GLN A 87 6.77 -8.96 -11.71
CA GLN A 87 6.73 -10.41 -11.52
C GLN A 87 6.21 -10.78 -10.13
N GLU A 88 6.51 -9.95 -9.12
CA GLU A 88 6.08 -10.07 -7.74
C GLU A 88 4.54 -10.04 -7.60
N ALA A 89 3.84 -9.41 -8.55
CA ALA A 89 2.37 -9.36 -8.61
C ALA A 89 1.77 -10.41 -9.56
N SER A 90 2.56 -11.40 -10.02
CA SER A 90 2.06 -12.47 -10.90
C SER A 90 1.01 -13.34 -10.22
N GLU A 91 1.16 -13.56 -8.91
CA GLU A 91 0.18 -14.29 -8.10
C GLU A 91 -1.21 -13.66 -8.28
N TRP A 92 -1.32 -12.33 -8.24
CA TRP A 92 -2.62 -11.66 -8.31
C TRP A 92 -3.37 -11.98 -9.62
N ILE A 93 -2.65 -12.11 -10.73
CA ILE A 93 -3.22 -12.47 -12.03
C ILE A 93 -3.69 -13.93 -12.02
N GLN A 94 -2.89 -14.82 -11.44
CA GLN A 94 -3.10 -16.27 -11.45
C GLN A 94 -4.02 -16.76 -10.33
N ARG A 95 -4.32 -15.88 -9.37
CA ARG A 95 -5.11 -16.20 -8.18
C ARG A 95 -6.46 -16.79 -8.56
N LYS A 96 -6.74 -17.99 -8.04
CA LYS A 96 -8.02 -18.66 -8.21
C LYS A 96 -9.11 -17.89 -7.46
N ARG A 97 -10.14 -17.45 -8.19
CA ARG A 97 -11.29 -16.72 -7.64
C ARG A 97 -12.56 -17.50 -7.92
N GLU A 98 -13.24 -17.90 -6.87
CA GLU A 98 -14.47 -18.68 -6.98
C GLU A 98 -15.60 -17.84 -7.58
N VAL A 99 -16.35 -18.45 -8.51
CA VAL A 99 -17.56 -17.84 -9.04
C VAL A 99 -18.72 -18.23 -8.13
N LYS A 100 -19.27 -17.25 -7.41
CA LYS A 100 -20.46 -17.45 -6.59
C LYS A 100 -21.69 -17.35 -7.48
N ILE A 101 -22.67 -18.22 -7.25
CA ILE A 101 -23.92 -18.23 -8.02
C ILE A 101 -25.05 -17.97 -7.04
N ASN A 102 -25.88 -16.97 -7.32
CA ASN A 102 -27.11 -16.77 -6.57
C ASN A 102 -28.05 -17.96 -6.87
N PRO A 103 -28.47 -18.73 -5.85
CA PRO A 103 -29.29 -19.93 -6.08
C PRO A 103 -30.65 -19.61 -6.70
N LEU A 104 -31.21 -18.42 -6.38
CA LEU A 104 -32.53 -17.95 -6.80
C LEU A 104 -32.48 -17.30 -8.19
N THR A 105 -31.56 -16.36 -8.42
CA THR A 105 -31.50 -15.60 -9.68
C THR A 105 -30.57 -16.20 -10.73
N LYS A 106 -29.80 -17.24 -10.36
CA LYS A 106 -28.71 -17.84 -11.17
C LYS A 106 -27.60 -16.85 -11.59
N GLN A 107 -27.60 -15.64 -11.05
CA GLN A 107 -26.60 -14.63 -11.34
C GLN A 107 -25.22 -15.09 -10.82
N LYS A 108 -24.21 -14.97 -11.67
CA LYS A 108 -22.82 -15.31 -11.35
C LYS A 108 -22.09 -14.06 -10.86
N PHE A 109 -21.30 -14.22 -9.82
CA PHE A 109 -20.51 -13.16 -9.20
C PHE A 109 -19.07 -13.61 -9.06
N GLN A 110 -18.17 -12.79 -9.58
CA GLN A 110 -16.73 -12.98 -9.43
C GLN A 110 -16.08 -11.60 -9.37
N TRP A 111 -15.24 -11.39 -8.37
CA TRP A 111 -14.47 -10.17 -8.25
C TRP A 111 -12.98 -10.47 -8.08
N PRO A 112 -12.11 -9.82 -8.86
CA PRO A 112 -12.40 -9.11 -10.10
C PRO A 112 -12.80 -10.12 -11.19
N THR A 113 -13.53 -9.65 -12.21
CA THR A 113 -13.85 -10.48 -13.37
C THR A 113 -12.61 -10.66 -14.28
N PRO A 114 -12.57 -11.68 -15.15
CA PRO A 114 -11.43 -11.88 -16.05
C PRO A 114 -11.12 -10.65 -16.94
N PRO A 115 -12.11 -9.92 -17.50
CA PRO A 115 -11.85 -8.67 -18.20
C PRO A 115 -11.21 -7.59 -17.31
N MET A 116 -11.64 -7.47 -16.05
CA MET A 116 -11.04 -6.53 -15.11
C MET A 116 -9.57 -6.87 -14.84
N ILE A 117 -9.25 -8.16 -14.69
CA ILE A 117 -7.87 -8.63 -14.49
C ILE A 117 -6.99 -8.25 -15.69
N GLN A 118 -7.46 -8.48 -16.91
CA GLN A 118 -6.72 -8.10 -18.12
C GLN A 118 -6.52 -6.59 -18.21
N LYS A 119 -7.55 -5.80 -17.88
CA LYS A 119 -7.44 -4.34 -17.87
C LYS A 119 -6.44 -3.85 -16.81
N VAL A 120 -6.51 -4.39 -15.59
CA VAL A 120 -5.55 -4.07 -14.53
C VAL A 120 -4.12 -4.41 -14.95
N LYS A 121 -3.90 -5.60 -15.50
CA LYS A 121 -2.59 -6.03 -16.00
C LYS A 121 -2.03 -5.08 -17.06
N SER A 122 -2.89 -4.54 -17.92
CA SER A 122 -2.47 -3.63 -19.00
C SER A 122 -1.93 -2.28 -18.52
N PHE A 123 -2.25 -1.85 -17.29
CA PHE A 123 -1.72 -0.61 -16.73
C PHE A 123 -0.26 -0.72 -16.25
N GLY A 124 0.22 -1.93 -16.00
CA GLY A 124 1.54 -2.13 -15.39
C GLY A 124 1.59 -1.64 -13.94
N CYS A 125 2.71 -1.06 -13.53
CA CYS A 125 2.89 -0.47 -12.22
C CYS A 125 3.74 0.80 -12.29
N HIS A 126 3.86 1.49 -11.17
CA HIS A 126 4.77 2.60 -11.01
C HIS A 126 5.71 2.32 -9.85
N VAL A 127 6.94 2.80 -9.95
CA VAL A 127 7.88 2.80 -8.83
C VAL A 127 8.13 4.24 -8.36
N VAL A 128 8.00 4.46 -7.06
CA VAL A 128 8.21 5.76 -6.42
C VAL A 128 9.43 5.71 -5.50
N PRO A 129 10.18 6.82 -5.32
CA PRO A 129 11.39 6.85 -4.50
C PRO A 129 11.08 6.94 -3.00
N THR A 130 10.06 6.19 -2.57
CA THR A 130 9.74 5.97 -1.16
C THR A 130 10.27 4.58 -0.81
N GLY A 131 11.42 4.48 -0.16
CA GLY A 131 11.96 3.18 0.22
C GLY A 131 10.96 2.38 1.07
N TYR A 132 10.80 1.10 0.79
CA TYR A 132 9.98 0.17 1.56
C TYR A 132 10.92 -0.75 2.35
N ALA A 133 11.28 -0.33 3.57
CA ALA A 133 12.02 -1.15 4.53
C ALA A 133 11.25 -1.25 5.85
N PRO A 134 11.23 -2.44 6.48
CA PRO A 134 10.93 -2.57 7.90
C PRO A 134 11.72 -1.54 8.70
N LYS A 135 11.07 -0.78 9.60
CA LYS A 135 11.76 0.14 10.52
C LYS A 135 12.69 -0.58 11.50
N ILE A 136 12.57 -1.91 11.59
CA ILE A 136 13.35 -2.76 12.47
C ILE A 136 14.62 -3.19 11.73
N GLY A 137 15.78 -2.72 12.20
CA GLY A 137 17.10 -3.04 11.65
C GLY A 137 17.71 -1.92 10.80
N THR A 138 18.99 -2.08 10.46
CA THR A 138 19.72 -1.16 9.59
C THR A 138 19.80 -1.73 8.18
N ASN A 139 18.97 -1.23 7.25
CA ASN A 139 19.15 -1.52 5.83
C ASN A 139 20.23 -0.59 5.23
N THR A 140 21.41 -1.14 4.95
CA THR A 140 22.54 -0.43 4.33
C THR A 140 22.28 -0.03 2.87
N TYR A 141 21.26 -0.61 2.23
CA TYR A 141 20.89 -0.35 0.84
C TYR A 141 19.59 0.46 0.70
N ARG A 142 19.11 1.11 1.76
CA ARG A 142 17.84 1.87 1.77
C ARG A 142 17.73 2.90 0.64
N GLN A 143 18.84 3.53 0.26
CA GLN A 143 18.93 4.49 -0.85
C GLN A 143 18.72 3.88 -2.24
N LEU A 144 18.69 2.55 -2.36
CA LEU A 144 18.38 1.83 -3.59
C LEU A 144 16.93 1.33 -3.63
N GLU A 145 16.18 1.50 -2.53
CA GLU A 145 14.83 0.98 -2.44
C GLU A 145 13.82 1.88 -3.14
N TRP A 146 12.87 1.21 -3.78
CA TRP A 146 11.72 1.82 -4.45
C TRP A 146 10.45 1.14 -3.95
N LYS A 147 9.35 1.89 -3.85
CA LYS A 147 8.03 1.33 -3.57
C LYS A 147 7.27 1.15 -4.88
N ILE A 148 6.80 -0.07 -5.10
CA ILE A 148 5.86 -0.38 -6.18
C ILE A 148 4.46 0.11 -5.76
N VAL A 149 3.79 0.81 -6.67
CA VAL A 149 2.42 1.31 -6.53
C VAL A 149 1.61 1.07 -7.81
N PHE A 150 0.28 1.02 -7.69
CA PHE A 150 -0.62 0.67 -8.79
C PHE A 150 -1.78 1.69 -8.96
N PRO A 151 -1.50 3.00 -9.07
CA PRO A 151 -2.52 4.04 -8.97
C PRO A 151 -3.65 3.91 -10.00
N GLU A 152 -3.32 3.50 -11.22
CA GLU A 152 -4.31 3.31 -12.30
C GLU A 152 -5.17 2.07 -12.08
N ALA A 153 -4.56 0.96 -11.66
CA ALA A 153 -5.28 -0.26 -11.31
C ALA A 153 -6.21 -0.04 -10.11
N GLU A 154 -5.74 0.67 -9.08
CA GLU A 154 -6.55 1.06 -7.93
C GLU A 154 -7.77 1.88 -8.36
N ARG A 155 -7.55 2.95 -9.13
CA ARG A 155 -8.62 3.82 -9.63
C ARG A 155 -9.63 3.06 -10.49
N TYR A 156 -9.14 2.18 -11.37
CA TYR A 156 -10.00 1.36 -12.21
C TYR A 156 -10.86 0.40 -11.38
N LEU A 157 -10.28 -0.32 -10.41
CA LEU A 157 -11.05 -1.19 -9.54
C LEU A 157 -12.03 -0.42 -8.66
N GLU A 158 -11.65 0.75 -8.15
CA GLU A 158 -12.58 1.64 -7.43
C GLU A 158 -13.78 2.03 -8.30
N SER A 159 -13.56 2.31 -9.59
CA SER A 159 -14.65 2.64 -10.54
C SER A 159 -15.57 1.45 -10.85
N CYS A 160 -15.13 0.22 -10.61
CA CYS A 160 -15.92 -0.99 -10.83
C CYS A 160 -16.74 -1.41 -9.60
N LEU A 161 -16.61 -0.71 -8.47
CA LEU A 161 -17.33 -1.03 -7.24
C LEU A 161 -18.84 -0.81 -7.42
N THR A 162 -19.62 -1.65 -6.77
CA THR A 162 -21.07 -1.47 -6.67
C THR A 162 -21.42 -0.29 -5.75
N ASN A 163 -22.62 0.26 -5.92
CA ASN A 163 -23.15 1.33 -5.05
C ASN A 163 -23.04 0.99 -3.56
N THR A 164 -23.36 -0.25 -3.17
CA THR A 164 -23.28 -0.70 -1.76
C THR A 164 -21.85 -0.73 -1.24
N GLN A 165 -20.88 -1.20 -2.04
CA GLN A 165 -19.46 -1.20 -1.68
C GLN A 165 -18.93 0.23 -1.51
N VAL A 166 -19.28 1.13 -2.43
CA VAL A 166 -18.91 2.55 -2.34
C VAL A 166 -19.51 3.19 -1.09
N LYS A 167 -20.80 2.96 -0.79
CA LYS A 167 -21.46 3.46 0.43
C LYS A 167 -20.72 3.00 1.68
N ILE A 168 -20.42 1.70 1.82
CA ILE A 168 -19.71 1.17 3.00
C ILE A 168 -18.30 1.74 3.12
N TYR A 169 -17.57 1.84 2.01
CA TYR A 169 -16.24 2.44 2.00
C TYR A 169 -16.27 3.90 2.46
N MET A 170 -17.21 4.70 1.93
CA MET A 170 -17.38 6.11 2.30
C MET A 170 -17.82 6.28 3.76
N LEU A 171 -18.79 5.48 4.23
CA LEU A 171 -19.22 5.48 5.63
C LEU A 171 -18.07 5.11 6.57
N THR A 172 -17.26 4.12 6.21
CA THR A 172 -16.08 3.75 6.99
C THR A 172 -15.07 4.90 7.04
N LYS A 173 -14.77 5.53 5.89
CA LYS A 173 -13.88 6.72 5.87
C LYS A 173 -14.40 7.84 6.77
N LEU A 174 -15.69 8.12 6.72
CA LEU A 174 -16.32 9.12 7.57
C LEU A 174 -16.16 8.80 9.06
N LEU A 175 -16.42 7.56 9.46
CA LEU A 175 -16.27 7.10 10.84
C LEU A 175 -14.81 7.21 11.31
N LEU A 176 -13.85 6.75 10.50
CA LEU A 176 -12.43 6.84 10.81
C LEU A 176 -11.98 8.31 10.91
N LYS A 177 -12.39 9.16 9.97
CA LYS A 177 -12.11 10.60 10.02
C LYS A 177 -12.68 11.28 11.26
N THR A 178 -13.84 10.83 11.75
CA THR A 178 -14.50 11.44 12.89
C THR A 178 -13.91 10.98 14.24
N PHE A 179 -13.61 9.68 14.39
CA PHE A 179 -13.30 9.09 15.70
C PHE A 179 -11.86 8.58 15.85
N VAL A 180 -11.16 8.37 14.73
CA VAL A 180 -9.81 7.81 14.70
C VAL A 180 -8.78 8.89 14.41
N GLU A 181 -8.94 9.62 13.30
CA GLU A 181 -7.96 10.64 12.87
C GLU A 181 -7.67 11.71 13.94
N PRO A 182 -8.65 12.34 14.62
CA PRO A 182 -8.37 13.43 15.55
C PRO A 182 -7.49 12.98 16.73
N ALA A 183 -7.67 11.74 17.17
CA ALA A 183 -6.95 11.21 18.32
C ALA A 183 -5.62 10.55 17.98
N LEU A 184 -5.42 10.16 16.72
CA LEU A 184 -4.16 9.61 16.23
C LEU A 184 -3.28 10.67 15.55
N SER A 185 -3.79 11.89 15.34
CA SER A 185 -3.14 13.01 14.65
C SER A 185 -1.81 13.48 15.27
N THR A 186 -1.57 13.22 16.56
CA THR A 186 -0.28 13.50 17.22
C THR A 186 0.83 12.54 16.77
N SER A 187 0.46 11.40 16.20
CA SER A 187 1.36 10.50 15.48
C SER A 187 1.14 10.69 13.97
N THR A 188 2.21 10.69 13.17
CA THR A 188 2.07 10.67 11.70
C THR A 188 1.03 9.62 11.31
N ASN A 189 -0.07 9.99 10.65
CA ASN A 189 -1.19 9.07 10.40
C ASN A 189 -0.69 7.80 9.69
N MET A 190 -0.46 6.73 10.46
CA MET A 190 0.18 5.50 9.98
C MET A 190 -0.83 4.59 9.28
N PHE A 191 -2.13 4.84 9.47
CA PHE A 191 -3.22 4.17 8.79
C PHE A 191 -3.78 5.07 7.69
N SER A 192 -3.31 4.85 6.47
CA SER A 192 -3.71 5.59 5.27
C SER A 192 -4.84 4.92 4.46
N ASN A 193 -5.32 5.63 3.43
CA ASN A 193 -6.26 5.12 2.44
C ASN A 193 -5.80 3.82 1.75
N GLU A 194 -4.48 3.58 1.64
CA GLU A 194 -3.90 2.35 1.07
C GLU A 194 -4.38 1.12 1.85
N HIS A 195 -4.36 1.19 3.18
CA HIS A 195 -4.80 0.09 4.04
C HIS A 195 -6.30 -0.18 3.88
N LEU A 196 -7.11 0.88 3.93
CA LEU A 196 -8.56 0.72 3.84
C LEU A 196 -8.98 0.20 2.44
N ARG A 197 -8.29 0.64 1.39
CA ARG A 197 -8.51 0.14 0.02
C ARG A 197 -8.10 -1.32 -0.12
N ALA A 198 -6.93 -1.71 0.38
CA ALA A 198 -6.50 -3.10 0.35
C ALA A 198 -7.52 -3.99 1.07
N HIS A 199 -8.00 -3.57 2.24
CA HIS A 199 -9.08 -4.26 2.95
C HIS A 199 -10.37 -4.34 2.13
N LEU A 200 -10.79 -3.24 1.51
CA LEU A 200 -11.96 -3.20 0.61
C LEU A 200 -11.86 -4.24 -0.50
N PHE A 201 -10.75 -4.26 -1.23
CA PHE A 201 -10.56 -5.18 -2.34
C PHE A 201 -10.53 -6.65 -1.88
N TRP A 202 -9.88 -6.95 -0.75
CA TRP A 202 -9.94 -8.27 -0.16
C TRP A 202 -11.36 -8.69 0.25
N GLN A 203 -12.15 -7.79 0.81
CA GLN A 203 -13.55 -8.07 1.17
C GLN A 203 -14.42 -8.28 -0.07
N CYS A 204 -14.21 -7.51 -1.13
CA CYS A 204 -14.90 -7.67 -2.41
C CYS A 204 -14.58 -9.03 -3.05
N GLU A 205 -13.31 -9.44 -3.03
CA GLU A 205 -12.86 -10.73 -3.58
C GLU A 205 -13.35 -11.92 -2.74
N SER A 206 -13.30 -11.81 -1.41
CA SER A 206 -13.71 -12.90 -0.51
C SER A 206 -15.22 -13.18 -0.59
N ASN A 207 -16.04 -12.13 -0.66
CA ASN A 207 -17.48 -12.31 -0.73
C ASN A 207 -18.20 -11.16 -1.44
N TYR A 208 -18.21 -11.19 -2.76
CA TYR A 208 -18.92 -10.22 -3.59
C TYR A 208 -20.44 -10.14 -3.31
N ALA A 209 -21.07 -11.24 -2.88
CA ALA A 209 -22.51 -11.25 -2.57
C ALA A 209 -22.83 -10.71 -1.16
N ALA A 210 -21.84 -10.53 -0.29
CA ALA A 210 -22.04 -10.02 1.07
C ALA A 210 -22.14 -8.49 1.14
N TRP A 211 -22.76 -7.88 0.13
CA TRP A 211 -22.97 -6.43 0.09
C TRP A 211 -24.44 -6.12 -0.26
N PRO A 212 -25.43 -6.69 0.47
CA PRO A 212 -26.83 -6.43 0.21
C PRO A 212 -27.16 -4.96 0.52
N GLU A 213 -27.93 -4.32 -0.36
CA GLU A 213 -28.36 -2.94 -0.16
C GLU A 213 -29.36 -2.80 1.00
N ASP A 214 -30.25 -3.78 1.15
CA ASP A 214 -31.29 -3.80 2.21
C ASP A 214 -30.71 -3.94 3.63
N TYR A 215 -29.49 -4.45 3.76
CA TYR A 215 -28.82 -4.68 5.06
C TYR A 215 -27.47 -3.95 5.13
N LEU A 216 -27.44 -2.69 4.68
CA LEU A 216 -26.24 -1.85 4.65
C LEU A 216 -25.55 -1.75 6.02
N GLY A 217 -26.32 -1.63 7.10
CA GLY A 217 -25.79 -1.54 8.47
C GLY A 217 -25.04 -2.81 8.88
N GLU A 218 -25.62 -3.99 8.64
CA GLU A 218 -24.96 -5.27 8.91
C GLU A 218 -23.71 -5.47 8.05
N ALA A 219 -23.78 -5.05 6.78
CA ALA A 219 -22.65 -5.10 5.87
C ALA A 219 -21.51 -4.17 6.31
N LEU A 220 -21.82 -2.97 6.82
CA LEU A 220 -20.85 -2.07 7.42
C LEU A 220 -20.19 -2.70 8.67
N ILE A 221 -20.97 -3.29 9.58
CA ILE A 221 -20.42 -3.90 10.79
C ILE A 221 -19.54 -5.11 10.46
N ARG A 222 -19.95 -5.95 9.52
CA ARG A 222 -19.12 -7.05 9.01
C ARG A 222 -17.82 -6.53 8.40
N PHE A 223 -17.87 -5.43 7.65
CA PHE A 223 -16.69 -4.80 7.06
C PHE A 223 -15.71 -4.29 8.14
N LEU A 224 -16.22 -3.61 9.17
CA LEU A 224 -15.44 -3.12 10.31
C LEU A 224 -14.86 -4.26 11.14
N ASN A 225 -15.63 -5.31 11.41
CA ASN A 225 -15.14 -6.50 12.13
C ASN A 225 -14.02 -7.20 11.35
N GLY A 226 -14.16 -7.34 10.03
CA GLY A 226 -13.07 -7.84 9.20
C GLY A 226 -11.81 -6.96 9.26
N LEU A 227 -11.96 -5.65 9.41
CA LEU A 227 -10.81 -4.74 9.58
C LEU A 227 -10.18 -4.93 10.97
N LEU A 228 -10.99 -5.06 12.02
CA LEU A 228 -10.52 -5.36 13.38
C LEU A 228 -9.71 -6.66 13.41
N ASP A 229 -10.16 -7.71 12.73
CA ASP A 229 -9.42 -8.98 12.64
C ASP A 229 -8.05 -8.82 11.96
N ARG A 230 -7.98 -8.03 10.88
CA ARG A 230 -6.70 -7.71 10.20
C ARG A 230 -5.76 -6.96 11.12
N ILE A 231 -6.27 -5.99 11.87
CA ILE A 231 -5.49 -5.20 12.82
C ILE A 231 -5.02 -6.09 13.98
N LYS A 232 -5.90 -6.91 14.57
CA LYS A 232 -5.61 -7.83 15.67
C LYS A 232 -4.55 -8.87 15.30
N THR A 233 -4.56 -9.34 14.06
CA THR A 233 -3.58 -10.32 13.55
C THR A 233 -2.30 -9.67 13.01
N HIS A 234 -2.22 -8.34 13.01
CA HIS A 234 -1.10 -7.56 12.45
C HIS A 234 -0.80 -7.92 10.98
N LYS A 235 -1.83 -8.36 10.24
CA LYS A 235 -1.69 -8.89 8.88
C LYS A 235 -2.72 -8.29 7.96
N LEU A 236 -2.28 -7.35 7.14
CA LEU A 236 -3.02 -6.82 6.01
C LEU A 236 -2.13 -6.90 4.75
N PRO A 237 -2.22 -7.99 3.99
CA PRO A 237 -1.53 -8.12 2.71
C PRO A 237 -1.98 -7.01 1.76
N ASP A 238 -1.03 -6.47 1.00
CA ASP A 238 -1.36 -5.66 -0.16
C ASP A 238 -2.20 -6.49 -1.14
N TYR A 239 -3.15 -5.84 -1.81
CA TYR A 239 -4.08 -6.56 -2.68
C TYR A 239 -3.38 -7.13 -3.92
N PHE A 240 -2.49 -6.36 -4.55
CA PHE A 240 -1.75 -6.75 -5.76
C PHE A 240 -0.44 -7.49 -5.44
N LEU A 241 0.17 -7.20 -4.29
CA LEU A 241 1.41 -7.82 -3.80
C LEU A 241 1.20 -8.53 -2.46
N PRO A 242 0.58 -9.73 -2.40
CA PRO A 242 0.21 -10.34 -1.11
C PRO A 242 1.38 -10.70 -0.19
N SER A 243 2.60 -10.79 -0.71
CA SER A 243 3.82 -10.95 0.10
C SER A 243 4.13 -9.70 0.94
N ARG A 244 3.63 -8.53 0.53
CA ARG A 244 3.81 -7.24 1.22
C ARG A 244 2.73 -7.05 2.28
N ASN A 245 3.09 -7.10 3.56
CA ASN A 245 2.18 -6.78 4.64
C ASN A 245 2.16 -5.27 4.93
N LEU A 246 1.06 -4.59 4.66
CA LEU A 246 0.94 -3.15 4.86
C LEU A 246 1.07 -2.72 6.33
N PHE A 247 0.82 -3.62 7.28
CA PHE A 247 0.99 -3.35 8.72
C PHE A 247 2.41 -3.61 9.25
N GLU A 248 3.32 -4.13 8.44
CA GLU A 248 4.69 -4.49 8.84
C GLU A 248 5.48 -3.32 9.47
N ASN A 249 5.22 -2.10 8.98
CA ASN A 249 5.91 -0.89 9.43
C ASN A 249 5.14 -0.06 10.46
N ILE A 250 3.99 -0.55 10.92
CA ILE A 250 3.14 0.14 11.89
C ILE A 250 3.46 -0.38 13.29
N PRO A 251 3.82 0.49 14.25
CA PRO A 251 4.05 0.10 15.63
C PRO A 251 2.82 -0.59 16.23
N GLU A 252 3.05 -1.69 16.94
CA GLU A 252 2.00 -2.43 17.63
C GLU A 252 1.14 -1.54 18.55
N LYS A 253 1.76 -0.63 19.29
CA LYS A 253 1.03 0.34 20.14
C LYS A 253 0.00 1.16 19.34
N PHE A 254 0.34 1.54 18.11
CA PHE A 254 -0.57 2.25 17.23
C PHE A 254 -1.71 1.34 16.76
N LEU A 255 -1.40 0.09 16.36
CA LEU A 255 -2.42 -0.89 15.93
C LEU A 255 -3.41 -1.22 17.06
N VAL A 256 -2.94 -1.35 18.30
CA VAL A 256 -3.78 -1.57 19.48
C VAL A 256 -4.73 -0.41 19.72
N GLU A 257 -4.25 0.83 19.61
CA GLU A 257 -5.11 2.02 19.77
C GLU A 257 -6.12 2.16 18.61
N LEU A 258 -5.67 1.92 17.38
CA LEU A 258 -6.54 1.87 16.20
C LEU A 258 -7.66 0.83 16.38
N HIS A 259 -7.32 -0.38 16.82
CA HIS A 259 -8.27 -1.44 17.09
C HIS A 259 -9.29 -1.01 18.16
N LYS A 260 -8.83 -0.48 19.31
CA LYS A 260 -9.73 -0.02 20.39
C LYS A 260 -10.73 1.00 19.90
N ARG A 261 -10.32 1.93 19.04
CA ARG A 261 -11.22 2.98 18.51
C ARG A 261 -12.24 2.44 17.54
N ILE A 262 -11.81 1.60 16.59
CA ILE A 262 -12.74 0.97 15.65
C ILE A 262 -13.71 0.04 16.40
N PHE A 263 -13.24 -0.66 17.44
CA PHE A 263 -14.07 -1.53 18.25
C PHE A 263 -15.20 -0.76 18.98
N ARG A 264 -14.90 0.41 19.57
CA ARG A 264 -15.93 1.27 20.18
C ARG A 264 -17.01 1.70 19.19
N ILE A 265 -16.63 1.94 17.93
CA ILE A 265 -17.59 2.25 16.86
C ILE A 265 -18.51 1.04 16.64
N THR A 266 -17.97 -0.18 16.61
CA THR A 266 -18.77 -1.39 16.44
C THR A 266 -19.66 -1.74 17.64
N GLU A 267 -19.32 -1.30 18.86
CA GLU A 267 -20.15 -1.49 20.06
C GLU A 267 -21.39 -0.60 20.08
N ASN A 268 -21.29 0.62 19.52
CA ASN A 268 -22.42 1.55 19.45
C ASN A 268 -22.53 2.22 18.07
N PRO A 269 -22.82 1.46 17.01
CA PRO A 269 -22.66 1.92 15.64
C PRO A 269 -23.66 3.01 15.27
N VAL A 270 -24.88 2.95 15.79
CA VAL A 270 -25.93 3.96 15.50
C VAL A 270 -25.52 5.33 16.01
N MET A 271 -25.08 5.44 17.27
CA MET A 271 -24.67 6.73 17.83
C MET A 271 -23.44 7.31 17.12
N HIS A 272 -22.44 6.48 16.84
CA HIS A 272 -21.24 6.92 16.11
C HIS A 272 -21.60 7.40 14.70
N MET A 273 -22.50 6.70 14.01
CA MET A 273 -23.01 7.11 12.70
C MET A 273 -23.73 8.46 12.76
N LEU A 274 -24.65 8.66 13.71
CA LEU A 274 -25.37 9.94 13.86
C LEU A 274 -24.42 11.11 14.12
N ILE A 275 -23.44 10.92 15.00
CA ILE A 275 -22.41 11.94 15.30
C ILE A 275 -21.57 12.23 14.06
N ALA A 276 -21.12 11.19 13.35
CA ALA A 276 -20.29 11.35 12.16
C ALA A 276 -21.03 12.06 11.02
N LEU A 277 -22.30 11.72 10.80
CA LEU A 277 -23.15 12.38 9.80
C LEU A 277 -23.42 13.85 10.14
N ARG A 278 -23.57 14.20 11.42
CA ARG A 278 -23.74 15.60 11.85
C ARG A 278 -22.54 16.48 11.51
N ASN A 279 -21.35 15.89 11.43
CA ASN A 279 -20.11 16.59 11.10
C ASN A 279 -19.86 16.70 9.58
N ILE A 280 -20.72 16.13 8.74
CA ILE A 280 -20.67 16.33 7.30
C ILE A 280 -21.16 17.75 7.00
N LYS A 281 -20.23 18.63 6.62
CA LYS A 281 -20.59 19.88 5.95
C LYS A 281 -21.12 19.53 4.56
N LEU A 282 -22.44 19.45 4.41
CA LEU A 282 -23.07 19.36 3.11
C LEU A 282 -22.81 20.68 2.36
N PRO A 283 -22.34 20.65 1.10
CA PRO A 283 -22.30 21.85 0.27
C PRO A 283 -23.75 22.35 0.13
N GLY A 284 -24.13 23.39 0.86
CA GLY A 284 -25.48 23.97 0.85
C GLY A 284 -26.09 24.32 2.22
N ALA A 285 -25.49 23.92 3.35
CA ALA A 285 -25.96 24.35 4.67
C ALA A 285 -25.19 25.58 5.18
N GLN A 286 -25.23 26.67 4.40
CA GLN A 286 -25.12 28.02 4.96
C GLN A 286 -26.52 28.63 4.83
N VAL A 287 -27.24 28.67 5.95
CA VAL A 287 -28.38 29.57 6.17
C VAL A 287 -28.07 30.31 7.45
#